data_AF-A0A154P1I5-F1
#
_entry.id   AF-A0A154P1I5-F1
#
_cell.length_a   1.000
_cell.length_b   1.000
_cell.length_c   1.000
_cell.angle_alpha   90.00
_cell.angle_beta   90.00
_cell.angle_gamma   90.00
#
_symmetry.space_group_name_H-M   'P 1'
#
loop_
_entity.id
_entity.type
_entity.pdbx_description
1 polymer ?
#
loop_
_entity_poly.entity_id
_entity_poly.type
_entity_poly.pdbx_seq_one_letter_code
_entity_poly.pdbx_strand_id
1 'polypeptide(L)'
;MPKSKEYNDQETLKLDETFKETLIRVRSYILELTSAETAELCKVWLDKLNNATSQRRLRNEYLLELCRQLRTGRIEGIFSSIPPKELLPLPKSYHMVPIIVFI
;
A
#
# COMPACT_ATOMS: atom_id res chain seq x y z
N MET A 1 4.08 34.62 -10.09
CA MET A 1 4.79 33.33 -10.00
C MET A 1 3.82 32.25 -9.55
N PRO A 2 3.35 31.32 -10.42
CA PRO A 2 2.40 30.27 -10.05
C PRO A 2 3.02 28.85 -9.98
N LYS A 3 4.35 28.72 -9.87
CA LYS A 3 5.05 27.42 -9.98
C LYS A 3 4.82 26.42 -8.83
N SER A 4 4.23 26.84 -7.71
CA SER A 4 4.10 26.00 -6.51
C SER A 4 2.85 25.11 -6.49
N LYS A 5 1.79 25.48 -7.20
CA LYS A 5 0.52 24.73 -7.18
C LYS A 5 0.55 23.54 -8.13
N GLU A 6 0.98 23.76 -9.37
CA GLU A 6 1.13 22.71 -10.40
C GLU A 6 2.10 21.58 -9.99
N TYR A 7 3.19 21.90 -9.28
CA TYR A 7 4.12 20.87 -8.79
C TYR A 7 3.47 19.94 -7.76
N ASN A 8 2.67 20.51 -6.86
CA ASN A 8 1.96 19.74 -5.84
C ASN A 8 0.88 18.86 -6.47
N ASP A 9 0.14 19.38 -7.46
CA ASP A 9 -0.87 18.63 -8.19
C ASP A 9 -0.24 17.45 -8.96
N GLN A 10 0.89 17.67 -9.64
CA GLN A 10 1.62 16.61 -10.34
C GLN A 10 2.15 15.51 -9.39
N GLU A 11 2.60 15.86 -8.18
CA GLU A 11 3.01 14.87 -7.19
C GLU A 11 1.83 14.03 -6.70
N THR A 12 0.66 14.66 -6.46
CA THR A 12 -0.53 13.92 -6.03
C THR A 12 -1.02 12.94 -7.10
N LEU A 13 -0.99 13.33 -8.38
CA LEU A 13 -1.33 12.46 -9.50
C LEU A 13 -0.41 11.24 -9.56
N LYS A 14 0.91 11.44 -9.45
CA LYS A 14 1.89 10.35 -9.43
C LYS A 14 1.63 9.37 -8.29
N LEU A 15 1.28 9.86 -7.10
CA LEU A 15 0.92 9.00 -5.98
C LEU A 15 -0.34 8.18 -6.25
N ASP A 16 -1.36 8.76 -6.90
CA ASP A 16 -2.57 8.03 -7.27
C ASP A 16 -2.33 7.01 -8.40
N GLU A 17 -1.42 7.28 -9.34
CA GLU A 17 -0.99 6.31 -10.35
C GLU A 17 -0.24 5.14 -9.72
N THR A 18 0.78 5.42 -8.90
CA THR A 18 1.55 4.38 -8.18
C THR A 18 0.64 3.50 -7.32
N PHE A 19 -0.39 4.08 -6.70
CA PHE A 19 -1.38 3.34 -5.96
C PHE A 19 -2.14 2.35 -6.84
N LYS A 20 -2.67 2.81 -7.98
CA LYS A 20 -3.42 1.96 -8.90
C LYS A 20 -2.58 0.79 -9.42
N GLU A 21 -1.34 1.07 -9.84
CA GLU A 21 -0.43 0.04 -10.34
C GLU A 21 -0.11 -1.01 -9.28
N THR A 22 0.20 -0.57 -8.06
CA THR A 22 0.51 -1.49 -6.94
C THR A 22 -0.73 -2.28 -6.53
N LEU A 23 -1.92 -1.65 -6.56
CA LEU A 23 -3.17 -2.28 -6.17
C LEU A 23 -3.53 -3.45 -7.09
N ILE A 24 -3.26 -3.33 -8.39
CA ILE A 24 -3.47 -4.42 -9.35
C ILE A 24 -2.63 -5.63 -8.96
N ARG A 25 -1.34 -5.43 -8.66
CA ARG A 25 -0.42 -6.50 -8.24
C ARG A 25 -0.88 -7.17 -6.94
N VAL A 26 -1.25 -6.36 -5.94
CA VAL A 26 -1.72 -6.85 -4.64
C VAL A 26 -2.99 -7.69 -4.80
N ARG A 27 -3.95 -7.25 -5.62
CA ARG A 27 -5.19 -8.01 -5.88
C ARG A 27 -4.89 -9.37 -6.50
N SER A 28 -3.97 -9.44 -7.45
CA SER A 28 -3.54 -10.71 -8.03
C SER A 28 -3.00 -11.66 -6.96
N TYR A 29 -2.10 -11.19 -6.09
CA TYR A 29 -1.56 -12.04 -5.02
C TYR A 29 -2.61 -12.50 -4.01
N ILE A 30 -3.60 -11.65 -3.68
CA ILE A 30 -4.67 -12.02 -2.76
C ILE A 30 -5.54 -13.16 -3.32
N LEU A 31 -5.78 -13.17 -4.64
CA LEU A 31 -6.53 -14.24 -5.30
C LEU A 31 -5.79 -15.59 -5.26
N GLU A 32 -4.46 -15.56 -5.14
CA GLU A 32 -3.61 -16.75 -5.05
C GLU A 32 -3.44 -17.25 -3.60
N LEU A 33 -3.98 -16.55 -2.60
CA LEU A 33 -3.90 -16.97 -1.20
C LEU A 33 -4.77 -18.21 -0.95
N THR A 34 -4.18 -19.19 -0.26
CA THR A 34 -4.87 -20.40 0.17
C THR A 34 -5.66 -20.20 1.47
N SER A 35 -5.24 -19.25 2.31
CA SER A 35 -5.89 -18.93 3.58
C SER A 35 -7.02 -17.92 3.37
N ALA A 36 -8.27 -18.37 3.60
CA ALA A 36 -9.45 -17.51 3.51
C ALA A 36 -9.42 -16.36 4.54
N GLU A 37 -8.92 -16.63 5.75
CA GLU A 37 -8.80 -15.62 6.81
C GLU A 37 -7.80 -14.52 6.42
N THR A 38 -6.63 -14.92 5.91
CA THR A 38 -5.60 -13.98 5.44
C THR A 38 -6.09 -13.18 4.24
N ALA A 39 -6.79 -13.82 3.31
CA ALA A 39 -7.39 -13.13 2.16
C ALA A 39 -8.42 -12.08 2.60
N GLU A 40 -9.28 -12.41 3.56
CA GLU A 40 -10.27 -11.48 4.10
C GLU A 40 -9.61 -10.29 4.80
N LEU A 41 -8.59 -10.54 5.61
CA LEU A 41 -7.84 -9.48 6.27
C LEU A 41 -7.17 -8.54 5.26
N CYS A 42 -6.61 -9.08 4.18
CA CYS A 42 -6.04 -8.29 3.10
C CYS A 42 -7.11 -7.45 2.39
N LYS A 43 -8.34 -7.96 2.19
CA LYS A 43 -9.44 -7.17 1.62
C LYS A 43 -9.83 -6.00 2.53
N VAL A 44 -9.92 -6.22 3.84
CA VAL A 44 -10.21 -5.15 4.82
C VAL A 44 -9.14 -4.07 4.76
N TRP A 45 -7.87 -4.46 4.67
CA TRP A 45 -6.76 -3.52 4.46
C TRP A 45 -6.87 -2.78 3.13
N LEU A 46 -7.20 -3.46 2.03
CA LEU A 46 -7.39 -2.81 0.73
C LEU A 46 -8.53 -1.79 0.75
N ASP A 47 -9.66 -2.10 1.38
CA ASP A 47 -10.76 -1.16 1.54
C ASP A 47 -10.31 0.10 2.30
N LYS A 48 -9.61 -0.10 3.43
CA LYS A 48 -9.02 1.01 4.19
C LYS A 48 -8.11 1.88 3.33
N LEU A 49 -7.20 1.26 2.57
CA LEU A 49 -6.24 1.97 1.74
C LEU A 49 -6.93 2.72 0.58
N ASN A 50 -7.95 2.13 -0.05
CA ASN A 50 -8.75 2.82 -1.07
C ASN A 50 -9.40 4.10 -0.54
N ASN A 51 -9.85 4.07 0.71
CA ASN A 51 -10.50 5.21 1.36
C ASN A 51 -9.51 6.24 1.94
N ALA A 52 -8.20 5.94 2.02
CA ALA A 52 -7.18 6.81 2.62
C ALA A 52 -6.65 7.90 1.66
N THR A 53 -7.55 8.59 0.94
CA THR A 53 -7.19 9.61 -0.06
C THR A 53 -6.55 10.86 0.54
N SER A 54 -6.83 11.17 1.82
CA SER A 54 -6.17 12.26 2.56
C SER A 54 -4.73 11.92 2.98
N GLN A 55 -4.36 10.64 2.99
CA GLN A 55 -3.05 10.14 3.43
C GLN A 55 -2.32 9.40 2.30
N ARG A 56 -2.35 9.93 1.06
CA ARG A 56 -1.83 9.25 -0.15
C ARG A 56 -0.43 8.66 -0.01
N ARG A 57 0.52 9.38 0.61
CA ARG A 57 1.89 8.89 0.82
C ARG A 57 1.91 7.63 1.69
N LEU A 58 1.30 7.70 2.88
CA LEU A 58 1.19 6.56 3.79
C LEU A 58 0.41 5.41 3.14
N ARG A 59 -0.70 5.71 2.47
CA ARG A 59 -1.49 4.72 1.72
C ARG A 59 -0.60 3.90 0.79
N ASN A 60 0.26 4.57 0.02
CA ASN A 60 1.16 3.92 -0.91
C ASN A 60 2.25 3.11 -0.19
N GLU A 61 2.83 3.63 0.89
CA GLU A 61 3.81 2.88 1.69
C GLU A 61 3.22 1.59 2.27
N TYR A 62 2.02 1.65 2.86
CA TYR A 62 1.32 0.47 3.33
C TYR A 62 1.00 -0.51 2.20
N LEU A 63 0.56 -0.01 1.04
CA LEU A 63 0.23 -0.88 -0.08
C LEU A 63 1.47 -1.59 -0.63
N LEU A 64 2.61 -0.90 -0.70
CA LEU A 64 3.89 -1.49 -1.09
C LEU A 64 4.35 -2.55 -0.08
N GLU A 65 4.24 -2.28 1.21
CA GLU A 65 4.61 -3.23 2.26
C GLU A 65 3.70 -4.46 2.26
N LEU A 66 2.39 -4.28 2.04
CA LEU A 66 1.45 -5.38 1.86
C LEU A 66 1.82 -6.23 0.64
N CYS A 67 2.14 -5.58 -0.49
CA CYS A 67 2.60 -6.26 -1.70
C CYS A 67 3.86 -7.09 -1.45
N ARG A 68 4.83 -6.54 -0.71
CA ARG A 68 6.07 -7.24 -0.34
C ARG A 68 5.77 -8.48 0.48
N GLN A 69 4.94 -8.36 1.52
CA GLN A 69 4.58 -9.47 2.41
C GLN A 69 3.81 -10.58 1.68
N LEU A 70 2.85 -10.21 0.84
CA LEU A 70 2.10 -11.13 -0.03
C LEU A 70 3.05 -11.91 -0.94
N ARG A 71 3.99 -11.23 -1.60
CA ARG A 71 4.99 -11.88 -2.46
C ARG A 71 5.89 -12.86 -1.69
N THR A 72 6.16 -12.59 -0.41
CA THR A 72 6.93 -13.50 0.45
C THR A 72 6.09 -14.60 1.10
N GLY A 73 4.76 -14.59 0.90
CA GLY A 73 3.83 -15.56 1.48
C GLY A 73 3.68 -15.45 3.00
N ARG A 74 4.10 -14.33 3.62
CA ARG A 74 4.04 -14.13 5.08
C ARG A 74 3.41 -12.78 5.38
N ILE A 75 2.16 -12.82 5.86
CA ILE A 75 1.42 -11.65 6.32
C ILE A 75 1.54 -11.58 7.84
N GLU A 76 2.27 -10.60 8.35
CA GLU A 76 2.63 -10.49 9.76
C GLU A 76 2.63 -9.03 10.25
N GLY A 77 2.72 -8.85 11.56
CA GLY A 77 2.85 -7.54 12.19
C GLY A 77 1.59 -6.68 12.00
N ILE A 78 1.74 -5.49 11.40
CA ILE A 78 0.60 -4.58 11.22
C ILE A 78 -0.55 -5.18 10.42
N PHE A 79 -0.26 -6.10 9.50
CA PHE A 79 -1.27 -6.75 8.65
C PHE A 79 -1.86 -8.01 9.26
N SER A 80 -1.41 -8.45 10.44
CA SER A 80 -2.04 -9.55 11.17
C SER A 80 -3.22 -9.09 12.02
N SER A 81 -3.58 -7.80 11.96
CA SER A 81 -4.72 -7.21 12.65
C SER A 81 -5.49 -6.27 11.73
N ILE A 82 -6.72 -5.94 12.12
CA ILE A 82 -7.51 -4.94 11.41
C ILE A 82 -6.79 -3.57 11.36
N PRO A 83 -6.98 -2.79 10.30
CA PRO A 83 -6.33 -1.49 10.16
C PRO A 83 -6.78 -0.50 11.25
N PRO A 84 -5.88 0.39 11.70
CA PRO A 84 -6.23 1.46 12.63
C PRO A 84 -7.15 2.50 11.95
N LYS A 85 -7.83 3.30 12.78
CA LYS A 85 -8.70 4.38 12.31
C LYS A 85 -7.97 5.38 11.40
N GLU A 86 -6.72 5.70 11.72
CA GLU A 86 -5.85 6.58 10.93
C GLU A 86 -4.55 5.84 10.60
N LEU A 87 -4.02 6.03 9.40
CA LEU A 87 -2.72 5.45 9.05
C LEU A 87 -1.63 6.19 9.80
N LEU A 88 -0.68 5.44 10.37
CA LEU A 88 0.48 5.97 11.06
C LEU A 88 1.74 5.65 10.26
N PRO A 89 2.81 6.46 10.35
CA PRO A 89 4.07 6.14 9.68
C PRO A 89 4.54 4.73 10.01
N LEU A 90 4.87 3.96 8.97
CA LEU A 90 5.41 2.62 9.15
C LEU A 90 6.74 2.69 9.92
N PRO A 91 6.97 1.80 10.91
CA PRO A 91 8.24 1.70 11.60
C PRO A 91 9.41 1.52 10.63
N LYS A 92 10.59 2.04 10.96
CA LYS A 92 11.80 1.98 10.11
C LYS A 92 12.17 0.56 9.64
N SER A 93 11.77 -0.48 10.37
CA SER A 93 11.95 -1.88 9.98
C SER A 93 11.26 -2.24 8.65
N TYR A 94 10.25 -1.48 8.24
CA TYR A 94 9.52 -1.64 6.98
C TYR A 94 10.07 -0.76 5.85
N HIS A 95 11.05 0.11 6.13
CA HIS A 95 11.67 1.00 5.14
C HIS A 95 12.85 0.34 4.39
N MET A 96 13.25 -0.88 4.76
CA MET A 96 14.36 -1.58 4.11
C MET A 96 13.88 -2.49 2.99
N VAL A 97 13.57 -1.93 1.82
CA VAL A 97 14.14 -2.43 0.54
C VAL A 97 14.14 -1.28 -0.47
N PRO A 98 15.28 -0.89 -1.07
CA PRO A 98 15.23 -0.07 -2.26
C PRO A 98 14.39 -0.80 -3.31
N ILE A 99 13.51 -0.06 -3.98
CA ILE A 99 12.76 -0.52 -5.14
C ILE A 99 13.78 -0.98 -6.18
N ILE A 100 14.12 -2.27 -6.17
CA ILE A 100 14.75 -2.86 -7.34
C ILE A 100 13.61 -3.01 -8.34
N VAL A 101 13.53 -2.02 -9.23
CA VAL A 101 12.83 -2.10 -10.50
C VAL A 101 13.34 -3.36 -11.19
N PHE A 102 12.51 -4.40 -11.22
CA PHE A 102 12.68 -5.48 -12.19
C PHE A 102 11.50 -5.40 -13.15
N ILE A 103 11.87 -4.93 -14.35
CA ILE A 103 11.14 -5.00 -15.61
C ILE A 103 10.88 -6.47 -15.94
#